data_AF-A0A915N3W3-F1
#
_entry.id   AF-A0A915N3W3-F1
#
_cell.length_a   1.000
_cell.length_b   1.000
_cell.length_c   1.000
_cell.angle_alpha   90.00
_cell.angle_beta   90.00
_cell.angle_gamma   90.00
#
_symmetry.space_group_name_H-M   'P 1'
#
loop_
_entity.id
_entity.type
_entity.pdbx_description
1 polymer ?
#
loop_
_entity_poly.entity_id
_entity_poly.type
_entity_poly.pdbx_seq_one_letter_code
_entity_poly.pdbx_strand_id
1 'polypeptide(L)' 'VNDRLQQLFTFPSTCITAFQPDEQPMRLTQNCNLVEQKLRLYRDQVVFVQPNSLREDGRVNVRNEHGTCAYCPLQYLMLM' A
#
# COMPACT_ATOMS: atom_id res chain seq x y z
N VAL A 1 -5.42 -21.52 -30.14
CA VAL A 1 -5.06 -20.29 -29.39
C VAL A 1 -6.23 -19.99 -28.49
N ASN A 2 -6.11 -20.28 -27.19
CA ASN A 2 -7.24 -20.32 -26.26
C ASN A 2 -7.32 -18.96 -25.55
N ASP A 3 -8.33 -18.17 -25.89
CA ASP A 3 -8.59 -16.81 -25.44
C ASP A 3 -9.16 -16.79 -24.00
N ARG A 4 -8.47 -17.46 -23.07
CA ARG A 4 -8.90 -17.63 -21.67
C ARG A 4 -8.63 -16.40 -20.79
N LEU A 5 -8.27 -15.27 -21.39
CA LEU A 5 -7.76 -14.08 -20.68
C LEU A 5 -8.81 -13.01 -20.38
N GLN A 6 -10.07 -13.20 -20.76
CA GLN A 6 -11.14 -12.23 -20.50
C GLN A 6 -12.30 -12.87 -19.74
N GLN A 7 -12.04 -13.28 -18.50
CA GLN A 7 -13.12 -13.53 -17.55
C GLN A 7 -13.51 -12.22 -16.88
N LEU A 8 -14.75 -11.80 -17.10
CA LEU A 8 -15.34 -10.70 -16.35
C LEU A 8 -15.62 -11.20 -14.93
N PHE A 9 -14.97 -10.59 -13.95
CA PHE A 9 -15.25 -10.84 -12.54
C PHE A 9 -15.99 -9.65 -11.95
N THR A 10 -16.97 -9.93 -11.09
CA THR A 10 -17.61 -8.92 -10.26
C THR A 10 -17.00 -8.97 -8.87
N PHE A 11 -16.68 -7.81 -8.33
CA PHE A 11 -16.16 -7.67 -6.97
C PHE A 11 -16.79 -6.43 -6.32
N PRO A 12 -16.86 -6.39 -4.98
CA PRO A 12 -17.30 -5.20 -4.27
C PRO A 12 -16.37 -4.03 -4.58
N SER A 13 -16.93 -2.87 -4.89
CA SER A 13 -16.14 -1.64 -5.08
C SER A 13 -15.33 -1.25 -3.84
N THR A 14 -15.77 -1.69 -2.65
CA THR A 14 -15.09 -1.49 -1.37
C THR A 14 -13.81 -2.29 -1.21
N CYS A 15 -13.55 -3.28 -2.07
CA CYS A 15 -12.35 -4.12 -2.02
C CYS A 15 -11.23 -3.62 -2.94
N ILE A 16 -11.43 -2.48 -3.60
CA ILE A 16 -10.46 -1.90 -4.51
C ILE A 16 -10.23 -0.43 -4.19
N THR A 17 -9.08 0.07 -4.62
CA THR A 17 -8.76 1.48 -4.65
C THR A 17 -7.83 1.73 -5.83
N ALA A 18 -7.85 2.94 -6.39
CA ALA A 18 -6.98 3.28 -7.50
C ALA A 18 -5.54 3.47 -7.02
N PHE A 19 -4.58 2.98 -7.81
CA PHE A 19 -3.20 3.42 -7.69
C PHE A 19 -3.04 4.77 -8.40
N GLN A 20 -2.25 5.67 -7.82
CA GLN A 20 -1.88 6.94 -8.46
C GLN A 20 -0.58 6.77 -9.25
N PRO A 21 -0.27 7.69 -10.19
CA PRO A 21 1.04 7.73 -10.83
C PRO A 21 2.16 7.76 -9.79
N ASP A 22 3.27 7.08 -10.09
CA ASP A 22 4.46 7.00 -9.24
C ASP A 22 4.26 6.31 -7.87
N GLU A 23 3.13 5.62 -7.66
CA GLU A 23 2.94 4.77 -6.49
C GLU A 23 3.35 3.32 -6.75
N GLN A 24 4.00 2.71 -5.76
CA GLN A 24 4.33 1.29 -5.74
C GLN A 24 3.45 0.57 -4.71
N PRO A 25 2.54 -0.33 -5.12
CA PRO A 25 1.80 -1.15 -4.17
C PRO A 25 2.76 -2.12 -3.45
N MET A 26 2.66 -2.16 -2.13
CA MET A 26 3.44 -3.03 -1.25
C MET A 26 2.55 -3.57 -0.13
N ARG A 27 2.98 -4.67 0.49
CA ARG A 27 2.30 -5.30 1.61
C ARG A 27 3.07 -5.10 2.90
N LEU A 28 2.37 -4.84 4.00
CA LEU A 28 2.98 -4.81 5.33
C LEU A 28 3.34 -6.20 5.83
N THR A 29 4.57 -6.38 6.29
CA THR A 29 5.07 -7.63 6.87
C THR A 29 4.73 -7.78 8.36
N GLN A 30 4.35 -6.68 9.02
CA GLN A 30 3.96 -6.65 10.43
C GLN A 30 3.07 -5.44 10.75
N ASN A 31 2.43 -5.48 11.92
CA ASN A 31 1.63 -4.35 12.42
C ASN A 31 2.55 -3.15 12.68
N CYS A 32 2.10 -1.96 12.28
CA CYS A 32 2.83 -0.71 12.47
C CYS A 32 1.94 0.34 13.15
N ASN A 33 2.43 0.92 14.25
CA ASN A 33 1.76 2.03 14.92
C ASN A 33 2.48 3.34 14.59
N LEU A 34 1.88 4.16 13.74
CA LEU A 34 2.41 5.44 13.29
C LEU A 34 1.86 6.54 14.19
N VAL A 35 2.55 6.75 15.31
CA VAL A 35 2.11 7.63 16.41
C VAL A 35 1.91 9.07 15.94
N GLU A 36 2.81 9.57 15.09
CA GLU A 36 2.75 10.93 14.55
C GLU A 36 1.45 11.18 13.76
N GLN A 37 0.96 10.18 13.04
CA GLN A 37 -0.25 10.25 12.22
C GLN A 37 -1.49 9.66 12.91
N LYS A 38 -1.37 9.20 14.17
CA LYS A 38 -2.42 8.48 14.91
C LYS A 38 -3.03 7.34 14.08
N LEU A 39 -2.19 6.67 13.28
CA LEU A 39 -2.61 5.64 12.33
C LEU A 39 -2.02 4.29 12.73
N ARG A 40 -2.85 3.26 12.74
CA ARG A 40 -2.42 1.87 12.91
C ARG A 40 -2.62 1.13 11.60
N LEU A 41 -1.54 0.60 11.05
CA LEU A 41 -1.57 -0.28 9.90
C LEU A 41 -1.33 -1.71 10.34
N TYR A 42 -1.99 -2.66 9.68
CA TYR A 42 -1.96 -4.06 10.06
C TYR A 42 -1.09 -4.88 9.12
N ARG A 43 -0.56 -5.99 9.65
CA ARG A 43 0.11 -7.00 8.85
C ARG A 43 -0.80 -7.45 7.70
N ASP A 44 -0.19 -7.70 6.55
CA ASP A 44 -0.82 -8.10 5.30
C ASP A 44 -1.72 -7.04 4.63
N GLN A 45 -1.84 -5.84 5.22
CA GLN A 45 -2.49 -4.70 4.57
C GLN A 45 -1.67 -4.22 3.37
N VAL A 46 -2.37 -3.90 2.28
CA VAL A 46 -1.79 -3.29 1.09
C VAL A 46 -1.75 -1.78 1.28
N VAL A 47 -0.59 -1.19 0.97
CA VAL A 47 -0.37 0.26 0.97
C VAL A 47 0.31 0.68 -0.33
N PHE A 48 0.17 1.95 -0.67
CA PHE A 48 0.72 2.55 -1.88
C PHE A 48 1.91 3.43 -1.48
N VAL A 49 3.11 2.99 -1.80
CA VAL A 49 4.36 3.65 -1.42
C VAL A 49 4.72 4.71 -2.44
N GLN A 50 5.18 5.87 -2.00
CA GLN A 50 5.78 6.88 -2.87
C GLN A 50 7.31 6.72 -2.87
N PRO A 51 7.94 6.11 -3.90
CA PRO A 51 9.34 5.70 -3.86
C PRO A 51 10.32 6.86 -3.63
N ASN A 52 9.99 8.04 -4.17
CA ASN A 52 10.83 9.24 -4.09
C ASN A 52 10.74 9.97 -2.73
N SER A 53 10.01 9.42 -1.75
CA SER A 53 9.77 10.04 -0.44
C SER A 53 10.59 9.44 0.70
N LEU A 54 11.59 8.60 0.38
CA LEU A 54 12.45 7.96 1.37
C LEU A 54 13.22 9.03 2.17
N ARG A 55 13.03 9.00 3.49
CA ARG A 55 13.72 9.87 4.45
C ARG A 55 14.99 9.20 4.95
N GLU A 56 15.89 10.01 5.51
CA GLU A 56 17.16 9.58 6.11
C GLU A 56 16.97 8.60 7.29
N ASP A 57 15.81 8.66 7.97
CA ASP A 57 15.44 7.76 9.06
C ASP A 57 14.93 6.38 8.59
N GLY A 58 14.99 6.11 7.27
CA GLY A 58 14.54 4.86 6.66
C GLY A 58 13.01 4.72 6.57
N ARG A 59 12.26 5.80 6.77
CA ARG A 59 10.81 5.83 6.55
C ARG A 59 10.47 6.33 5.16
N VAL A 60 9.40 5.79 4.60
CA VAL A 60 8.86 6.17 3.29
C VAL A 60 7.40 6.57 3.44
N ASN A 61 6.95 7.55 2.66
CA ASN A 61 5.54 7.93 2.65
C ASN A 61 4.71 6.83 1.99
N VAL A 62 3.65 6.43 2.66
CA VAL A 62 2.69 5.44 2.20
C VAL A 62 1.28 5.97 2.31
N ARG A 63 0.44 5.63 1.34
CA ARG A 63 -0.99 5.91 1.34
C ARG A 63 -1.76 4.60 1.57
N ASN A 64 -2.75 4.61 2.45
CA ASN A 64 -3.62 3.46 2.65
C ASN A 64 -4.81 3.47 1.65
N GLU A 65 -5.66 2.46 1.73
CA GLU A 65 -6.86 2.32 0.90
C GLU A 65 -7.86 3.47 1.06
N HIS A 66 -7.86 4.12 2.22
CA HIS A 66 -8.70 5.27 2.55
C HIS A 66 -8.10 6.61 2.10
N GLY A 67 -6.94 6.61 1.44
CA GLY A 67 -6.27 7.83 0.98
C GLY A 67 -5.51 8.60 2.06
N THR A 68 -5.36 8.02 3.26
CA THR A 68 -4.55 8.61 4.34
C THR A 68 -3.08 8.35 4.09
N CYS A 69 -2.26 9.40 4.16
CA CYS A 69 -0.80 9.30 4.01
C CYS A 69 -0.08 9.30 5.35
N ALA A 70 0.96 8.47 5.48
CA ALA A 70 1.80 8.39 6.67
C ALA A 70 3.21 7.87 6.35
N TYR A 71 4.18 8.18 7.20
CA TYR A 71 5.55 7.68 7.05
C TYR A 71 5.73 6.34 7.75
N CYS A 72 5.95 5.28 6.96
CA CYS A 72 6.14 3.92 7.44
C CYS A 72 7.61 3.48 7.30
N PRO A 73 8.17 2.70 8.24
CA PRO A 73 9.49 2.10 8.07
C PRO A 73 9.54 1.21 6.81
N LEU A 74 10.51 1.44 5.92
CA LEU A 74 10.64 0.69 4.66
C LEU A 74 10.82 -0.81 4.91
N GLN A 75 11.56 -1.17 5.96
CA GLN A 75 11.79 -2.55 6.39
C GLN A 75 10.49 -3.34 6.72
N TYR A 76 9.37 -2.66 6.92
CA TYR A 76 8.08 -3.31 7.20
C TYR A 76 7.27 -3.55 5.93
N LEU A 77 7.79 -3.15 4.76
CA LEU A 77 7.11 -3.24 3.48
C LEU A 77 7.78 -4.31 2.61
N MET A 78 6.96 -5.03 1.85
CA MET A 78 7.39 -6.06 0.91
C MET A 78 6.73 -5.83 -0.45
N LEU A 79 7.51 -5.91 -1.52
CA LEU A 79 7.00 -5.90 -2.90
C LEU A 79 6.04 -7.11 -3.08
N MET A 80 4.89 -6.85 -3.68
CA MET A 80 3.90 -7.88 -4.03
C MET A 80 4.20 -8.53 -5.37
#